data_AF-A0A060BP52-F1
#
_entry.id   AF-A0A060BP52-F1
#
_cell.length_a   1.000
_cell.length_b   1.000
_cell.length_c   1.000
_cell.angle_alpha   90.00
_cell.angle_beta   90.00
_cell.angle_gamma   90.00
#
_symmetry.space_group_name_H-M   'P 1'
#
loop_
_entity.id
_entity.type
_entity.pdbx_description
1 polymer ?
#
loop_
_entity_poly.entity_id
_entity_poly.type
_entity_poly.pdbx_seq_one_letter_code
_entity_poly.pdbx_strand_id
1 'polypeptide(L)' 'MKAADGKVITVTVDSKTAAADGKSVTLDTAPVIENGRTLVPVRFLAESLGAQVGWDNASQTVVIFYS' A
#
# COMPACT_ATOMS: atom_id res chain seq x y z
N MET A 1 27.09 4.88 -10.68
CA MET A 1 25.80 5.58 -10.50
C MET A 1 25.05 4.83 -9.40
N LYS A 2 24.99 5.38 -8.18
CA LYS A 2 24.12 4.80 -7.14
C LYS A 2 22.69 5.22 -7.49
N ALA A 3 21.79 4.28 -7.75
CA ALA A 3 20.37 4.57 -7.72
C ALA A 3 20.06 5.16 -6.33
N ALA A 4 19.29 6.25 -6.27
CA ALA A 4 18.82 6.79 -5.01
C ALA A 4 18.07 5.68 -4.25
N ASP A 5 18.27 5.60 -2.93
CA ASP A 5 17.70 4.58 -2.02
C ASP A 5 16.16 4.73 -1.85
N GLY A 6 15.42 4.90 -2.94
CA GLY A 6 13.97 5.05 -2.96
C GLY A 6 13.24 3.72 -3.09
N LYS A 7 12.25 3.49 -2.22
CA LYS A 7 11.31 2.37 -2.34
C LYS A 7 10.45 2.55 -3.59
N VAL A 8 10.35 1.53 -4.44
CA VAL A 8 9.46 1.55 -5.61
C VAL A 8 8.28 0.62 -5.36
N ILE A 9 7.08 1.20 -5.42
CA ILE A 9 5.83 0.45 -5.28
C ILE A 9 5.02 0.60 -6.56
N THR A 10 4.67 -0.53 -7.17
CA THR A 10 3.88 -0.59 -8.40
C THR A 10 2.54 -1.22 -8.10
N VAL A 11 1.47 -0.52 -8.46
CA VAL A 11 0.09 -1.02 -8.38
C VAL A 11 -0.60 -0.81 -9.72
N THR A 12 -1.48 -1.75 -10.08
CA THR A 12 -2.25 -1.69 -11.32
C THR A 12 -3.74 -1.67 -10.96
N VAL A 13 -4.48 -0.72 -11.52
CA VAL A 13 -5.94 -0.63 -11.35
C VAL A 13 -6.60 -1.95 -11.78
N ASP A 14 -7.60 -2.39 -11.02
CA ASP A 14 -8.34 -3.65 -11.21
C ASP A 14 -7.51 -4.93 -11.09
N SER A 15 -6.25 -4.84 -10.68
CA SER A 15 -5.37 -5.99 -10.41
C SER A 15 -5.10 -6.14 -8.91
N LYS A 16 -5.25 -7.36 -8.40
CA LYS A 16 -4.77 -7.72 -7.06
C LYS A 16 -3.28 -8.04 -7.02
N THR A 17 -2.59 -8.01 -8.15
CA THR A 17 -1.13 -8.20 -8.19
C THR A 17 -0.43 -6.85 -8.18
N ALA A 18 0.43 -6.64 -7.19
CA ALA A 18 1.28 -5.46 -7.04
C ALA A 18 2.76 -5.87 -6.92
N ALA A 19 3.66 -4.89 -6.91
CA ALA A 19 5.07 -5.13 -6.62
C ALA A 19 5.63 -4.10 -5.64
N ALA A 20 6.47 -4.54 -4.71
CA ALA A 20 7.31 -3.70 -3.86
C ALA A 20 8.77 -4.06 -4.11
N ASP A 21 9.57 -3.10 -4.58
CA ASP A 21 10.97 -3.29 -5.00
C ASP A 21 11.14 -4.48 -5.96
N GLY A 22 10.22 -4.62 -6.91
CA GLY A 22 10.20 -5.69 -7.92
C GLY A 22 9.70 -7.05 -7.41
N LYS A 23 9.39 -7.20 -6.11
CA LYS A 23 8.81 -8.44 -5.56
C LYS A 23 7.30 -8.39 -5.66
N SER A 24 6.73 -9.42 -6.29
CA SER A 24 5.28 -9.56 -6.45
C SER A 24 4.58 -9.78 -5.10
N VAL A 25 3.46 -9.10 -4.89
CA VAL A 25 2.62 -9.19 -3.70
C VAL A 25 1.16 -9.25 -4.13
N THR A 26 0.39 -10.14 -3.49
CA THR A 26 -1.08 -10.20 -3.67
C THR A 26 -1.74 -9.24 -2.68
N LEU A 27 -2.58 -8.35 -3.21
CA LEU A 27 -3.37 -7.39 -2.45
C LEU A 27 -4.71 -7.99 -2.01
N ASP A 28 -5.18 -7.60 -0.83
CA ASP A 28 -6.51 -7.97 -0.33
C ASP A 28 -7.62 -7.40 -1.22
N THR A 29 -7.44 -6.14 -1.67
CA THR A 29 -8.33 -5.44 -2.59
C THR A 29 -7.53 -4.82 -3.73
N ALA A 30 -8.11 -4.80 -4.93
CA ALA A 30 -7.49 -4.14 -6.08
C ALA A 30 -7.60 -2.62 -5.93
N PRO A 31 -6.63 -1.83 -6.43
CA PRO A 31 -6.83 -0.41 -6.63
C PRO A 31 -7.98 -0.16 -7.61
N VAL A 32 -8.75 0.89 -7.34
CA VAL A 32 -9.91 1.28 -8.17
C VAL A 32 -9.85 2.76 -8.50
N ILE A 33 -10.51 3.16 -9.59
CA ILE A 33 -10.73 4.59 -9.87
C ILE A 33 -12.14 4.94 -9.41
N GLU A 34 -12.23 5.89 -8.48
CA GLU A 34 -13.50 6.41 -7.98
C GLU A 34 -13.46 7.93 -7.99
N ASN A 35 -14.48 8.57 -8.57
CA ASN A 35 -14.58 10.04 -8.65
C ASN A 35 -13.31 10.72 -9.23
N GLY A 36 -12.69 10.10 -10.24
CA GLY A 36 -11.48 10.61 -10.89
C GLY A 36 -10.20 10.47 -10.05
N ARG A 37 -10.23 9.71 -8.95
CA ARG A 37 -9.08 9.43 -8.09
C ARG A 37 -8.81 7.94 -8.04
N THR A 38 -7.54 7.55 -8.05
CA THR A 38 -7.15 6.17 -7.78
C THR A 38 -7.14 5.94 -6.28
N LEU A 39 -8.00 5.05 -5.81
CA LEU A 39 -7.98 4.54 -4.44
C LEU A 39 -7.11 3.29 -4.40
N VAL A 40 -6.26 3.23 -3.38
CA VAL A 40 -5.21 2.22 -3.22
C VAL A 40 -5.30 1.60 -1.83
N PRO A 41 -4.96 0.30 -1.66
CA PRO A 41 -5.02 -0.33 -0.35
C PRO A 41 -4.02 0.30 0.62
N VAL A 42 -4.53 1.03 1.62
CA VAL A 42 -3.70 1.81 2.56
C VAL A 42 -2.71 0.93 3.33
N ARG A 43 -3.12 -0.27 3.77
CA ARG A 43 -2.28 -1.19 4.54
C ARG A 43 -1.04 -1.59 3.76
N PHE A 44 -1.23 -2.04 2.51
CA PHE A 44 -0.14 -2.45 1.64
C PHE A 44 0.89 -1.33 1.44
N LEU A 45 0.42 -0.10 1.19
CA LEU A 45 1.31 1.05 1.00
C LEU A 45 2.07 1.40 2.27
N ALA A 46 1.38 1.50 3.40
CA ALA A 46 1.98 1.85 4.68
C ALA A 46 3.05 0.83 5.09
N GLU A 47 2.74 -0.46 5.03
CA GLU A 47 3.69 -1.54 5.38
C GLU A 47 4.85 -1.62 4.39
N SER A 48 4.59 -1.42 3.09
CA SER A 48 5.66 -1.33 2.09
C SER A 48 6.61 -0.18 2.40
N LEU A 49 6.12 0.94 2.92
CA LEU A 49 6.93 2.09 3.34
C LEU A 49 7.56 1.94 4.74
N GLY A 50 7.39 0.79 5.40
CA GLY A 50 8.02 0.48 6.68
C GLY A 50 7.19 0.88 7.91
N ALA A 51 5.95 1.34 7.73
CA ALA A 51 5.05 1.58 8.84
C ALA A 51 4.37 0.29 9.32
N GLN A 52 3.91 0.27 10.57
CA GLN A 52 3.04 -0.80 11.08
C GLN A 52 1.59 -0.32 11.06
N VAL A 53 0.65 -1.22 10.75
CA VAL A 53 -0.77 -0.90 10.65
C VAL A 53 -1.57 -1.69 11.69
N GLY A 54 -2.26 -0.95 12.56
CA GLY A 54 -3.18 -1.49 13.56
C GLY A 54 -4.65 -1.24 13.21
N TRP A 55 -5.53 -2.02 13.83
CA TRP A 55 -6.98 -1.81 13.79
C TRP A 55 -7.50 -1.64 15.21
N ASP A 56 -8.16 -0.51 15.48
CA ASP A 56 -8.96 -0.33 16.68
C ASP A 56 -10.42 -0.64 16.35
N ASN A 57 -10.89 -1.77 16.88
CA ASN A 57 -12.25 -2.23 16.64
C ASN A 57 -13.31 -1.39 17.36
N ALA A 58 -12.98 -0.72 18.46
CA ALA A 58 -13.95 0.05 19.24
C ALA A 58 -14.34 1.34 18.51
N SER A 59 -13.36 2.02 17.92
CA SER A 59 -13.57 3.26 17.15
C SER A 59 -13.69 3.03 15.64
N GLN A 60 -13.53 1.79 15.17
CA GLN A 60 -13.43 1.44 13.75
C GLN A 60 -12.33 2.24 13.02
N THR A 61 -11.18 2.39 13.68
CA THR A 61 -10.08 3.23 13.20
C THR A 61 -8.89 2.39 12.74
N VAL A 62 -8.33 2.73 11.58
CA VAL A 62 -7.00 2.27 11.15
C VAL A 62 -5.94 3.19 11.75
N VAL A 63 -4.97 2.61 12.46
CA VAL A 63 -3.84 3.35 13.06
C VAL A 63 -2.56 2.99 12.32
N ILE A 64 -1.76 4.00 11.94
CA ILE A 64 -0.47 3.81 11.27
C ILE A 64 0.62 4.29 12.22
N PHE A 65 1.57 3.41 12.52
CA PHE A 65 2.70 3.68 13.41
C PHE A 65 4.00 3.80 12.60
N TYR A 66 4.77 4.84 12.89
CA TYR A 66 6.15 5.01 12.42
C TYR A 66 7.08 4.86 13.62
N SER A 67 8.15 4.09 13.46
CA SER A 67 9.24 3.94 14.43
C SER A 67 10.47 4.73 14.00
#